data_AF-A0A2I0B5L7-F1
#
_entry.id   AF-A0A2I0B5L7-F1
#
_cell.length_a   1.000
_cell.length_b   1.000
_cell.length_c   1.000
_cell.angle_alpha   90.00
_cell.angle_beta   90.00
_cell.angle_gamma   90.00
#
_symmetry.space_group_name_H-M   'P 1'
#
loop_
_entity.id
_entity.type
_entity.pdbx_description
1 polymer ?
#
loop_
_entity_poly.entity_id
_entity_poly.type
_entity_poly.pdbx_seq_one_letter_code
_entity_poly.pdbx_strand_id
1 'polypeptide(L)'
;MLAETRLENRTTDTLVTIFGEQAKHLTNIIINNFEAMKIEGKSYNAEKRIEELQQKWFYFNIHRYTQKYRNISRILLSVNFIIEVEDEAIKNGFNRKNY
;
A
#
# COMPACT_ATOMS: atom_id res chain seq x y z
N MET A 1 -0.85 -13.21 -2.25
CA MET A 1 -0.18 -12.16 -1.43
C MET A 1 -1.24 -11.28 -0.82
N LEU A 2 -1.06 -10.91 0.44
CA LEU A 2 -1.92 -10.00 1.20
C LEU A 2 -1.02 -8.92 1.79
N ALA A 3 -1.40 -7.66 1.64
CA ALA A 3 -0.76 -6.54 2.33
C ALA A 3 -1.83 -5.71 3.03
N GLU A 4 -1.61 -5.39 4.31
CA GLU A 4 -2.38 -4.38 5.02
C GLU A 4 -1.54 -3.12 5.08
N THR A 5 -2.14 -1.98 4.71
CA THR A 5 -1.44 -0.69 4.74
C THR A 5 -2.35 0.39 5.32
N ARG A 6 -1.73 1.36 5.99
CA ARG A 6 -2.42 2.58 6.40
C ARG A 6 -2.27 3.62 5.32
N LEU A 7 -3.40 4.19 4.92
CA LEU A 7 -3.44 5.31 4.01
C LEU A 7 -3.68 6.58 4.82
N GLU A 8 -2.69 7.46 4.80
CA GLU A 8 -2.80 8.79 5.38
C GLU A 8 -3.10 9.81 4.29
N ASN A 9 -4.15 10.60 4.50
CA ASN A 9 -4.41 11.81 3.73
C ASN A 9 -4.70 12.98 4.70
N ARG A 10 -5.03 14.16 4.18
CA ARG A 10 -5.29 15.35 5.01
C ARG A 10 -6.43 15.19 6.03
N THR A 11 -7.33 14.24 5.83
CA THR A 11 -8.60 14.11 6.57
C THR A 11 -8.76 12.78 7.29
N THR A 12 -8.03 11.75 6.89
CA THR A 12 -8.24 10.38 7.36
C THR A 12 -6.92 9.62 7.42
N ASP A 13 -6.75 8.87 8.50
CA ASP A 13 -5.86 7.70 8.57
C ASP A 13 -6.77 6.47 8.50
N THR A 14 -6.53 5.58 7.53
CA THR A 14 -7.43 4.45 7.29
C THR A 14 -6.66 3.20 6.90
N LEU A 15 -6.93 2.11 7.62
CA LEU A 15 -6.39 0.79 7.30
C LEU A 15 -7.15 0.18 6.13
N VAL A 16 -6.41 -0.21 5.09
CA VAL A 16 -6.94 -0.89 3.91
C VAL A 16 -6.22 -2.21 3.68
N THR A 17 -6.93 -3.15 3.07
CA THR A 17 -6.39 -4.44 2.69
C THR A 17 -6.20 -4.52 1.17
N ILE A 18 -5.02 -4.98 0.75
CA ILE A 18 -4.63 -5.08 -0.66
C ILE A 18 -4.36 -6.55 -0.98
N PHE A 19 -5.03 -7.07 -2.02
CA PHE A 19 -4.99 -8.48 -2.36
C PHE A 19 -4.31 -8.73 -3.72
N GLY A 20 -3.71 -9.92 -3.85
CA GLY A 20 -3.36 -10.51 -5.14
C GLY A 20 -2.43 -9.64 -5.98
N GLU A 21 -2.81 -9.41 -7.24
CA GLU A 21 -2.04 -8.63 -8.21
C GLU A 21 -1.83 -7.17 -7.79
N GLN A 22 -2.78 -6.56 -7.08
CA GLN A 22 -2.62 -5.17 -6.62
C GLN A 22 -1.54 -5.06 -5.55
N ALA A 23 -1.45 -6.04 -4.66
CA ALA A 23 -0.39 -6.08 -3.67
C ALA A 23 0.98 -6.25 -4.35
N LYS A 24 1.06 -7.10 -5.39
CA LYS A 24 2.28 -7.30 -6.17
C LYS A 24 2.68 -6.03 -6.93
N HIS A 25 1.71 -5.35 -7.54
CA HIS A 25 1.91 -4.11 -8.27
C HIS A 25 2.44 -3.00 -7.34
N LEU A 26 1.85 -2.84 -6.15
CA LEU A 26 2.29 -1.86 -5.17
C LEU A 26 3.73 -2.11 -4.68
N THR A 27 4.01 -3.33 -4.25
CA THR A 27 5.33 -3.64 -3.67
C THR A 27 6.41 -3.82 -4.73
N ASN A 28 6.01 -4.02 -5.99
CA ASN A 28 6.83 -4.54 -7.07
C ASN A 28 7.48 -5.89 -6.71
N ILE A 29 6.86 -6.64 -5.79
CA ILE A 29 7.30 -7.97 -5.37
C ILE A 29 6.40 -8.99 -6.06
N ILE A 30 6.91 -9.63 -7.11
CA ILE A 30 6.34 -10.86 -7.62
C ILE A 30 6.77 -11.97 -6.66
N ILE A 31 5.83 -12.79 -6.17
CA ILE A 31 6.10 -13.90 -5.21
C ILE A 31 7.32 -14.73 -5.64
N ASN A 32 7.45 -14.99 -6.95
CA ASN A 32 8.58 -15.73 -7.53
C ASN A 32 9.93 -15.03 -7.31
N ASN A 33 9.99 -13.70 -7.29
CA ASN A 33 11.23 -12.96 -7.01
C ASN A 33 11.61 -13.04 -5.53
N PHE A 34 10.63 -13.05 -4.62
CA PHE A 34 10.91 -13.20 -3.18
C PHE A 34 11.44 -14.59 -2.85
N GLU A 35 10.85 -15.64 -3.44
CA GLU A 35 11.33 -17.02 -3.28
C GLU A 35 12.66 -17.26 -4.02
N ALA A 36 12.84 -16.72 -5.23
CA ALA A 36 14.09 -16.86 -5.99
C ALA A 36 15.27 -16.09 -5.35
N MET A 37 15.04 -14.89 -4.79
CA MET A 37 16.10 -14.13 -4.10
C MET A 37 16.59 -14.85 -2.83
N LYS A 38 15.71 -15.59 -2.14
CA LYS A 38 16.08 -16.45 -1.01
C LYS A 38 17.00 -17.62 -1.42
N ILE A 39 16.85 -18.12 -2.65
CA ILE A 39 17.68 -19.20 -3.22
C ILE A 39 19.05 -18.68 -3.67
N GLU A 40 19.14 -17.44 -4.18
CA GLU A 40 20.39 -16.84 -4.67
C GLU A 40 21.29 -16.20 -3.59
N GLY A 41 20.89 -16.23 -2.31
CA GLY A 41 21.65 -15.59 -1.22
C GLY A 41 21.69 -14.06 -1.28
N LYS A 42 20.86 -13.44 -2.13
CA LYS A 42 20.68 -11.98 -2.21
C LYS A 42 19.57 -11.57 -1.24
N SER A 43 19.85 -10.62 -0.34
CA SER A 43 18.80 -10.11 0.54
C SER A 43 17.97 -9.07 -0.21
N TYR A 44 16.67 -9.34 -0.36
CA TYR A 44 15.72 -8.30 -0.71
C TYR A 44 15.50 -7.45 0.54
N ASN A 45 15.92 -6.18 0.50
CA ASN A 45 15.68 -5.27 1.60
C ASN A 45 14.23 -4.75 1.56
N ALA A 46 13.33 -5.54 2.15
CA ALA A 46 11.91 -5.21 2.24
C ALA A 46 11.67 -3.91 3.01
N GLU A 47 12.48 -3.62 4.03
CA GLU A 47 12.38 -2.39 4.82
C GLU A 47 12.65 -1.16 3.95
N LYS A 48 13.74 -1.17 3.18
CA LYS A 48 14.06 -0.08 2.24
C LYS A 48 12.95 0.13 1.22
N ARG A 49 12.35 -0.94 0.71
CA ARG A 49 11.21 -0.79 -0.23
C ARG A 49 10.00 -0.17 0.45
N ILE A 50 9.69 -0.57 1.68
CA ILE A 50 8.57 -0.01 2.44
C ILE A 50 8.81 1.50 2.64
N GLU A 51 10.02 1.91 2.99
CA GLU A 51 10.41 3.32 3.13
C GLU A 51 10.21 4.11 1.82
N GLU A 52 10.62 3.55 0.67
CA GLU A 52 10.39 4.16 -0.65
C GLU A 52 8.89 4.35 -0.95
N LEU A 53 8.07 3.35 -0.62
CA LEU A 53 6.62 3.41 -0.86
C LEU A 53 5.91 4.42 0.05
N GLN A 54 6.38 4.62 1.28
CA GLN A 54 5.84 5.61 2.21
C GLN A 54 6.06 7.05 1.74
N GLN A 55 7.04 7.29 0.85
CA GLN A 55 7.34 8.61 0.30
C GLN A 55 6.61 8.90 -1.03
N LYS A 56 5.81 7.94 -1.52
CA LYS A 56 5.10 8.04 -2.80
C LYS A 56 3.62 8.32 -2.62
N TRP A 57 3.04 8.91 -3.65
CA TRP A 57 1.61 9.20 -3.72
C TRP A 57 0.92 8.26 -4.68
N PHE A 58 -0.29 7.85 -4.32
CA PHE A 58 -1.07 6.90 -5.08
C PHE A 58 -2.54 7.28 -5.09
N TYR A 59 -3.21 7.03 -6.21
CA TYR A 59 -4.66 6.92 -6.25
C TYR A 59 -5.06 5.48 -5.94
N PHE A 60 -5.85 5.31 -4.88
CA PHE A 60 -6.43 4.03 -4.49
C PHE A 60 -7.92 4.01 -4.83
N ASN A 61 -8.35 3.02 -5.60
CA ASN A 61 -9.77 2.68 -5.69
C ASN A 61 -10.12 1.73 -4.55
N ILE A 62 -10.87 2.24 -3.59
CA ILE A 62 -11.22 1.53 -2.36
C ILE A 62 -12.68 1.10 -2.44
N HIS A 63 -12.91 -0.20 -2.26
CA HIS A 63 -14.23 -0.76 -2.07
C HIS A 63 -14.49 -0.97 -0.58
N ARG A 64 -15.66 -0.53 -0.12
CA ARG A 64 -16.11 -0.71 1.27
C ARG A 64 -17.16 -1.80 1.31
N TYR A 65 -16.96 -2.79 2.17
CA TYR A 65 -17.95 -3.83 2.41
C TYR A 65 -18.06 -4.16 3.90
N THR A 66 -19.20 -4.72 4.28
CA THR A 66 -19.44 -5.20 5.64
C THR A 66 -19.18 -6.70 5.65
N GLN A 67 -18.20 -7.13 6.45
CA GLN A 67 -17.98 -8.55 6.71
C GLN A 67 -18.67 -8.92 8.01
N LYS A 68 -19.46 -9.99 7.98
CA LYS A 68 -20.08 -10.58 9.18
C LYS A 68 -19.50 -11.96 9.40
N TYR A 69 -18.97 -12.19 10.60
CA TYR A 69 -18.52 -13.50 11.04
C TYR A 69 -19.12 -13.79 12.41
N ARG A 70 -19.97 -14.82 12.49
CA ARG A 70 -20.78 -15.14 13.67
C ARG A 70 -21.60 -13.92 14.12
N ASN A 71 -21.34 -13.43 15.33
CA ASN A 71 -21.97 -12.28 15.97
C ASN A 71 -21.16 -10.97 15.83
N ILE A 72 -20.04 -10.99 15.10
CA ILE A 72 -19.20 -9.80 14.88
C ILE A 72 -19.43 -9.30 13.46
N SER A 73 -19.65 -7.99 13.32
CA SER A 73 -19.67 -7.30 12.03
C SER A 73 -18.59 -6.24 12.00
N ARG A 74 -17.83 -6.18 10.91
CA ARG A 74 -16.76 -5.18 10.71
C ARG A 74 -16.87 -4.59 9.31
N ILE A 75 -16.65 -3.28 9.23
CA ILE A 75 -16.44 -2.60 7.95
C ILE A 75 -15.00 -2.87 7.52
N LEU A 76 -14.83 -3.42 6.33
CA LEU A 76 -13.54 -3.60 5.70
C LEU A 76 -13.44 -2.74 4.44
N LEU A 77 -12.20 -2.36 4.14
CA LEU A 77 -11.83 -1.57 2.98
C LEU A 77 -10.81 -2.36 2.19
N SER A 78 -11.15 -2.71 0.96
CA SER A 78 -10.23 -3.41 0.05
C SER A 78 -9.87 -2.53 -1.13
N VAL A 79 -8.63 -2.64 -1.57
CA VAL A 79 -8.16 -1.93 -2.76
C VAL A 79 -8.42 -2.78 -4.01
N ASN A 80 -9.14 -2.21 -4.98
CA ASN A 80 -9.42 -2.83 -6.27
C ASN A 80 -8.34 -2.52 -7.30
N PHE A 81 -7.85 -1.27 -7.34
CA PHE A 81 -6.75 -0.85 -8.19
C PHE A 81 -5.93 0.27 -7.57
N ILE A 82 -4.66 0.35 -7.98
CA ILE A 82 -3.67 1.31 -7.49
C ILE A 82 -3.00 1.96 -8.70
N ILE A 83 -2.92 3.30 -8.69
CA ILE A 83 -2.17 4.07 -9.69
C ILE A 83 -1.16 4.94 -8.94
N GLU A 84 0.13 4.81 -9.25
CA GLU A 84 1.17 5.70 -8.72
C GLU A 84 1.05 7.08 -9.37
N VAL A 85 1.22 8.14 -8.58
CA VAL A 85 1.15 9.52 -9.06
C VAL A 85 2.56 10.00 -9.40
N GLU A 86 2.84 10.17 -10.69
CA GLU A 86 4.11 10.68 -11.21
C GLU A 86 4.13 12.22 -11.33
N ASP A 87 3.68 12.93 -10.29
CA ASP A 87 3.59 14.39 -10.34
C ASP A 87 4.77 15.05 -9.59
N GLU A 88 5.59 15.83 -10.30
CA GLU A 88 6.73 16.56 -9.74
C GLU A 88 6.30 17.59 -8.69
N ALA A 89 5.07 18.11 -8.78
CA ALA A 89 4.53 19.09 -7.84
C ALA A 89 4.35 18.52 -6.41
N ILE A 90 4.25 17.20 -6.28
CA ILE A 90 4.02 16.53 -4.99
C ILE A 90 5.35 16.09 -4.34
N LYS A 91 6.45 16.04 -5.10
CA LYS A 91 7.80 15.70 -4.56
C LYS A 91 8.28 16.67 -3.49
N ASN A 92 7.83 17.92 -3.53
CA ASN A 92 8.03 18.89 -2.46
C ASN A 92 6.83 18.85 -1.53
N GLY A 93 6.78 17.82 -0.68
CA GLY A 93 5.75 17.65 0.33
C GLY A 93 5.45 18.97 1.03
N PHE A 94 4.16 19.27 1.19
CA PHE A 94 3.61 20.44 1.88
C PHE A 94 4.61 21.07 2.84
N ASN A 95 5.36 22.05 2.34
CA ASN A 95 6.10 22.96 3.19
C ASN A 95 5.01 23.64 4.02
N ARG A 96 4.80 23.14 5.25
CA ARG A 96 3.97 23.79 6.25
C ARG A 96 4.59 25.17 6.44
N LYS A 97 4.12 26.15 5.68
CA LYS A 97 4.16 27.53 6.14
C LYS A 97 3.19 27.56 7.31
N ASN A 98 3.77 27.51 8.52
CA ASN A 98 3.10 27.92 9.73
C ASN A 98 2.47 29.30 9.45
N TYR A 99 1.15 29.36 9.43
CA TYR A 99 0.39 30.59 9.58
C TYR A 99 -0.07 30.67 11.03
#